data_AF-V4TY30-F1
#
_entry.id   AF-V4TY30-F1
#
_cell.length_a   1.000
_cell.length_b   1.000
_cell.length_c   1.000
_cell.angle_alpha   90.00
_cell.angle_beta   90.00
_cell.angle_gamma   90.00
#
_symmetry.space_group_name_H-M   'P 1'
#
loop_
_entity.id
_entity.type
_entity.pdbx_description
1 polymer ?
#
loop_
_entity_poly.entity_id
_entity_poly.type
_entity_poly.pdbx_seq_one_letter_code
_entity_poly.pdbx_strand_id
1 'polypeptide(L)'
;ESVKLRQQIQMSLNSNRHLMGDSLSSLTVKELKQLENRLERGITRIRFKKHEMPLAEIEFLQKREIELENESVCLRSKVCKSVRSEMERFQQANTVTGQELNAIHALASRNFFSPAIIEGGGTAYSHPDKKILYLR
;
A
#
# COMPACT_ATOMS: atom_id res chain seq x y z
N GLU A 1 5.87 -45.37 28.52
CA GLU A 1 5.74 -44.28 27.53
C GLU A 1 4.40 -43.52 27.64
N SER A 2 3.27 -44.23 27.61
CA SER A 2 1.92 -43.63 27.67
C SER A 2 1.63 -42.72 28.89
N VAL A 3 2.22 -43.01 30.06
CA VAL A 3 2.09 -42.16 31.27
C VAL A 3 2.76 -40.79 31.09
N LYS A 4 3.96 -40.75 30.49
CA LYS A 4 4.70 -39.51 30.27
C LYS A 4 3.96 -38.57 29.31
N LEU A 5 3.40 -39.13 28.25
CA LEU A 5 2.55 -38.39 27.30
C LEU A 5 1.30 -37.83 27.97
N ARG A 6 0.58 -38.62 28.78
CA ARG A 6 -0.59 -38.15 29.53
C ARG A 6 -0.25 -37.00 30.47
N GLN A 7 0.89 -37.08 31.15
CA GLN A 7 1.34 -36.01 32.05
C GLN A 7 1.68 -34.73 31.28
N GLN A 8 2.37 -34.83 30.14
CA GLN A 8 2.65 -33.66 29.28
C GLN A 8 1.36 -33.01 28.76
N ILE A 9 0.38 -33.82 28.32
CA ILE A 9 -0.94 -33.32 27.90
C ILE A 9 -1.59 -32.56 29.05
N GLN A 10 -1.63 -33.15 30.25
CA GLN A 10 -2.24 -32.51 31.41
C GLN A 10 -1.58 -31.18 31.77
N MET A 11 -0.24 -31.12 31.73
CA MET A 11 0.51 -29.90 31.97
C MET A 11 0.18 -28.81 30.93
N SER A 12 0.08 -29.19 29.65
CA SER A 12 -0.26 -28.28 28.56
C SER A 12 -1.68 -27.73 28.69
N LEU A 13 -2.66 -28.60 29.01
CA LEU A 13 -4.04 -28.21 29.26
C LEU A 13 -4.16 -27.24 30.44
N ASN A 14 -3.46 -27.52 31.55
CA ASN A 14 -3.43 -26.62 32.70
C ASN A 14 -2.82 -25.26 32.30
N SER A 15 -1.74 -25.24 31.53
CA SER A 15 -1.15 -24.00 31.03
C SER A 15 -2.12 -23.21 30.15
N ASN A 16 -2.92 -23.87 29.30
CA ASN A 16 -3.91 -23.20 28.46
C ASN A 16 -5.03 -22.59 29.29
N ARG A 17 -5.54 -23.30 30.31
CA ARG A 17 -6.53 -22.74 31.25
C ARG A 17 -6.02 -21.46 31.91
N HIS A 18 -4.78 -21.47 32.41
CA HIS A 18 -4.19 -20.29 33.02
C HIS A 18 -4.08 -19.12 32.02
N LEU A 19 -3.66 -19.38 30.78
CA LEU A 19 -3.60 -18.36 29.72
C LEU A 19 -4.99 -17.78 29.38
N MET A 20 -6.05 -18.56 29.57
CA MET A 20 -7.44 -18.14 29.37
C MET A 20 -8.03 -17.42 30.60
N GLY A 21 -7.29 -17.32 31.70
CA GLY A 21 -7.74 -16.70 32.94
C GLY A 21 -8.46 -17.62 33.91
N ASP A 22 -8.44 -18.94 33.67
CA ASP A 22 -9.08 -19.93 34.53
C ASP A 22 -8.12 -20.49 35.58
N SER A 23 -8.66 -21.01 36.69
CA SER A 23 -7.89 -21.73 37.74
C SER A 23 -6.72 -20.93 38.36
N LEU A 24 -6.78 -19.60 38.29
CA LEU A 24 -5.70 -18.70 38.73
C LEU A 24 -5.41 -18.76 40.23
N SER A 25 -6.41 -19.14 41.05
CA SER A 25 -6.24 -19.30 42.51
C SER A 25 -5.24 -20.38 42.91
N SER A 26 -4.90 -21.29 41.99
CA SER A 26 -3.88 -22.33 42.21
C SER A 26 -2.44 -21.85 41.97
N LEU A 27 -2.26 -20.63 41.45
CA LEU A 27 -0.97 -20.06 41.13
C LEU A 27 -0.46 -19.19 42.28
N THR A 28 0.84 -19.25 42.52
CA THR A 28 1.52 -18.30 43.39
C THR A 28 1.58 -16.91 42.76
N VAL A 29 1.81 -15.88 43.58
CA VAL A 29 2.01 -14.49 43.10
C VAL A 29 3.13 -14.41 42.05
N LYS A 30 4.20 -15.19 42.22
CA LYS A 30 5.31 -15.23 41.26
C LYS A 30 4.87 -15.81 39.91
N GLU A 31 4.11 -16.89 39.91
CA GLU A 31 3.60 -17.54 38.70
C GLU A 31 2.56 -16.67 38.00
N LEU A 32 1.68 -15.99 38.75
CA LEU A 32 0.74 -15.01 38.20
C LEU A 32 1.48 -13.87 37.49
N LYS A 33 2.54 -13.32 38.11
CA LYS A 33 3.35 -12.28 37.47
C LYS A 33 4.04 -12.77 36.21
N GLN A 34 4.49 -14.03 36.18
CA GLN A 34 5.08 -14.63 34.97
C GLN A 34 4.02 -14.83 33.86
N LEU A 35 2.82 -15.26 34.23
CA LEU A 35 1.68 -15.42 33.32
C LEU A 35 1.28 -14.08 32.71
N GLU A 36 1.12 -13.05 33.53
CA GLU A 36 0.82 -11.68 33.10
C GLU A 36 1.87 -11.17 32.11
N ASN A 37 3.16 -11.27 32.43
CA ASN A 37 4.23 -10.89 31.50
C ASN A 37 4.19 -11.65 30.17
N ARG A 38 3.78 -12.92 30.19
CA ARG A 38 3.66 -13.74 28.98
C ARG A 38 2.46 -13.29 28.14
N LEU A 39 1.33 -12.97 28.77
CA LEU A 39 0.14 -12.44 28.12
C LEU A 39 0.41 -11.04 27.53
N GLU A 40 1.03 -10.14 28.29
CA GLU A 40 1.38 -8.79 27.84
C GLU A 40 2.21 -8.84 26.55
N ARG A 41 3.31 -9.61 26.55
CA ARG A 41 4.13 -9.81 25.34
C ARG A 41 3.36 -10.44 24.18
N GLY A 42 2.43 -11.35 24.47
CA GLY A 42 1.56 -11.96 23.47
C GLY A 42 0.64 -10.93 22.82
N ILE A 43 -0.02 -10.12 23.63
CA ILE A 43 -0.93 -9.05 23.20
C ILE A 43 -0.17 -7.99 22.39
N THR A 44 1.00 -7.55 22.84
CA THR A 44 1.85 -6.61 22.09
C THR A 44 2.16 -7.14 20.70
N ARG A 45 2.58 -8.41 20.58
CA ARG A 45 2.87 -9.04 19.27
C ARG A 45 1.63 -9.15 18.39
N ILE A 46 0.47 -9.49 18.96
CA ILE A 46 -0.79 -9.56 18.21
C ILE A 46 -1.18 -8.18 17.68
N ARG A 47 -1.11 -7.14 18.52
CA ARG A 47 -1.40 -5.76 18.13
C ARG A 47 -0.48 -5.28 17.02
N PHE A 48 0.83 -5.52 17.15
CA PHE A 48 1.80 -5.17 16.12
C PHE A 48 1.47 -5.80 14.76
N LYS A 49 1.20 -7.11 14.74
CA LYS A 49 0.86 -7.82 13.49
C LYS A 49 -0.48 -7.39 12.91
N LYS A 50 -1.46 -7.06 13.75
CA LYS A 50 -2.82 -6.72 13.31
C LYS A 50 -2.95 -5.27 12.85
N HIS A 51 -2.20 -4.35 13.45
CA HIS A 51 -2.37 -2.91 13.25
C HIS A 51 -1.11 -2.25 12.70
N GLU A 52 0.01 -2.32 13.44
CA GLU A 52 1.22 -1.57 13.10
C GLU A 52 1.84 -2.03 11.76
N MET A 53 1.91 -3.34 11.51
CA MET A 53 2.52 -3.87 10.29
C MET A 53 1.71 -3.53 9.01
N PRO A 54 0.38 -3.76 8.95
CA PRO A 54 -0.42 -3.32 7.81
C PRO A 54 -0.43 -1.80 7.60
N LEU A 55 -0.41 -1.02 8.70
CA LEU A 55 -0.32 0.44 8.62
C LEU A 55 0.98 0.88 7.94
N ALA A 56 2.12 0.33 8.36
CA ALA A 56 3.41 0.63 7.73
C ALA A 56 3.44 0.24 6.23
N GLU A 57 2.78 -0.87 5.86
CA GLU A 57 2.66 -1.29 4.47
C GLU A 57 1.78 -0.34 3.64
N ILE A 58 0.66 0.12 4.20
CA ILE A 58 -0.21 1.13 3.55
C ILE A 58 0.56 2.44 3.32
N GLU A 59 1.26 2.95 4.33
CA GLU A 59 2.06 4.18 4.23
C GLU A 59 3.15 4.05 3.14
N PHE A 60 3.83 2.91 3.08
CA PHE A 60 4.82 2.63 2.05
C PHE A 60 4.19 2.63 0.65
N LEU A 61 3.07 1.94 0.47
CA LEU A 61 2.38 1.86 -0.82
C LEU A 61 1.85 3.22 -1.28
N GLN A 62 1.31 4.03 -0.37
CA GLN A 62 0.86 5.40 -0.67
C GLN A 62 2.02 6.29 -1.12
N LYS A 63 3.18 6.20 -0.45
CA LYS A 63 4.36 6.94 -0.89
C LYS A 63 4.82 6.48 -2.28
N ARG A 64 4.80 5.16 -2.53
CA ARG A 64 5.18 4.59 -3.82
C ARG A 64 4.22 4.98 -4.95
N GLU A 65 2.93 5.06 -4.66
CA GLU A 65 1.90 5.55 -5.58
C GLU A 65 2.22 6.98 -6.02
N ILE A 66 2.48 7.89 -5.07
CA ILE A 66 2.83 9.29 -5.36
C ILE A 66 4.10 9.38 -6.22
N GLU A 67 5.13 8.58 -5.91
CA GLU A 67 6.37 8.54 -6.71
C GLU A 67 6.10 8.11 -8.15
N LEU A 68 5.29 7.06 -8.34
CA LEU A 68 4.93 6.54 -9.66
C LEU A 68 4.04 7.54 -10.44
N GLU A 69 3.11 8.21 -9.78
CA GLU A 69 2.30 9.26 -10.39
C GLU A 69 3.18 10.40 -10.91
N ASN A 70 4.14 10.86 -10.10
CA ASN A 70 5.10 11.90 -10.46
C ASN A 70 5.98 11.47 -11.66
N GLU A 71 6.50 10.24 -11.64
CA GLU A 71 7.26 9.68 -12.75
C GLU A 71 6.41 9.60 -14.02
N SER A 72 5.16 9.14 -13.90
CA SER A 72 4.22 9.02 -14.99
C SER A 72 3.90 10.38 -15.62
N VAL A 73 3.70 11.43 -14.81
CA VAL A 73 3.53 12.81 -15.29
C VAL A 73 4.79 13.30 -16.02
N CYS A 74 5.97 13.06 -15.46
CA CYS A 74 7.24 13.44 -16.08
C CYS A 74 7.42 12.78 -17.46
N LEU A 75 7.17 11.47 -17.55
CA LEU A 75 7.27 10.72 -18.79
C LEU A 75 6.25 11.20 -19.83
N ARG A 76 4.99 11.41 -19.43
CA ARG A 76 3.97 11.98 -20.33
C ARG A 76 4.38 13.35 -20.86
N SER A 77 4.97 14.22 -20.02
CA SER A 77 5.48 15.52 -20.44
C SER A 77 6.66 15.41 -21.42
N LYS A 78 7.58 14.46 -21.19
CA LYS A 78 8.70 14.21 -22.12
C LYS A 78 8.21 13.72 -23.47
N VAL A 79 7.27 12.76 -23.49
CA VAL A 79 6.64 12.28 -24.72
C VAL A 79 5.92 13.41 -25.44
N CYS A 80 5.20 14.27 -24.71
CA CYS A 80 4.55 15.46 -25.27
C CYS A 80 5.51 16.33 -26.06
N LYS A 81 6.62 16.71 -25.43
CA LYS A 81 7.62 17.59 -26.02
C LYS A 81 8.28 16.93 -27.23
N SER A 82 8.58 15.64 -27.14
CA SER A 82 9.16 14.88 -28.25
C SER A 82 8.23 14.85 -29.46
N VAL A 83 6.96 14.48 -29.27
CA VAL A 83 5.96 14.42 -30.36
C VAL A 83 5.75 15.80 -30.99
N ARG A 84 5.70 16.86 -30.18
CA ARG A 84 5.60 18.24 -30.68
C ARG A 84 6.81 18.62 -31.53
N SER A 85 8.02 18.30 -31.07
CA SER A 85 9.24 18.59 -31.83
C SER A 85 9.30 17.81 -33.15
N GLU A 86 8.93 16.52 -33.17
CA GLU A 86 8.84 15.75 -34.42
C GLU A 86 7.84 16.38 -35.40
N MET A 87 6.68 16.81 -34.90
CA MET A 87 5.65 17.45 -35.69
C MET A 87 6.15 18.75 -36.34
N GLU A 88 6.82 19.61 -35.58
CA GLU A 88 7.42 20.84 -36.10
C GLU A 88 8.43 20.54 -37.22
N ARG A 89 9.20 19.44 -37.10
CA ARG A 89 10.12 19.00 -38.17
C ARG A 89 9.38 18.51 -39.42
N PHE A 90 8.32 17.72 -39.28
CA PHE A 90 7.51 17.27 -40.42
C PHE A 90 6.83 18.44 -41.15
N GLN A 91 6.37 19.47 -40.42
CA GLN A 91 5.86 20.70 -41.02
C GLN A 91 6.93 21.46 -41.80
N GLN A 92 8.13 21.62 -41.23
CA GLN A 92 9.24 22.30 -41.92
C GLN A 92 9.71 21.53 -43.16
N ALA A 93 9.65 20.20 -43.14
CA ALA A 93 10.06 19.35 -44.27
C ALA A 93 8.98 19.20 -45.37
N ASN A 94 7.75 19.70 -45.17
CA ASN A 94 6.61 19.49 -46.07
C ASN A 94 6.32 18.00 -46.42
N THR A 95 6.74 17.07 -45.55
CA THR A 95 6.64 15.62 -45.79
C THR A 95 5.34 14.99 -45.28
N VAL A 96 4.41 15.78 -44.73
CA VAL A 96 3.16 15.32 -44.13
C VAL A 96 2.02 16.21 -44.60
N THR A 97 0.89 15.59 -44.99
CA THR A 97 -0.31 16.31 -45.41
C THR A 97 -1.09 16.86 -44.22
N GLY A 98 -1.88 17.92 -44.42
CA GLY A 98 -2.67 18.53 -43.34
C GLY A 98 -3.66 17.56 -42.65
N GLN A 99 -4.12 16.52 -43.35
CA GLN A 99 -5.00 15.49 -42.78
C GLN A 99 -4.25 14.54 -41.85
N GLU A 100 -3.05 14.10 -42.24
CA GLU A 100 -2.18 13.26 -41.41
C GLU A 100 -1.74 14.02 -40.15
N LEU A 101 -1.48 15.32 -40.30
CA LEU A 101 -1.12 16.23 -39.23
C LEU A 101 -2.22 16.34 -38.16
N ASN A 102 -3.47 16.47 -38.60
CA ASN A 102 -4.64 16.50 -37.71
C ASN A 102 -4.88 15.15 -37.03
N ALA A 103 -4.67 14.02 -37.72
CA ALA A 103 -4.81 12.69 -37.15
C ALA A 103 -3.75 12.42 -36.06
N ILE A 104 -2.50 12.81 -36.31
CA ILE A 104 -1.40 12.70 -35.33
C ILE A 104 -1.71 13.55 -34.09
N HIS A 105 -2.23 14.77 -34.27
CA HIS A 105 -2.64 15.64 -33.17
C HIS A 105 -3.75 14.97 -32.33
N ALA A 106 -4.78 14.44 -32.96
CA ALA A 106 -5.90 13.78 -32.26
C ALA A 106 -5.45 12.56 -31.44
N LEU A 107 -4.52 11.76 -31.99
CA LEU A 107 -3.96 10.59 -31.30
C LEU A 107 -3.08 10.98 -30.10
N ALA A 108 -2.29 12.05 -30.26
CA ALA A 108 -1.45 12.57 -29.18
C ALA A 108 -2.29 13.19 -28.05
N SER A 109 -3.36 13.92 -28.38
CA SER A 109 -4.28 14.50 -27.39
C SER A 109 -5.09 13.44 -26.64
N ARG A 110 -5.47 12.34 -27.29
CA ARG A 110 -6.30 11.30 -26.68
C ARG A 110 -5.54 10.36 -25.72
N ASN A 111 -4.24 10.13 -25.96
CA ASN A 111 -3.43 9.19 -25.19
C ASN A 111 -2.34 9.85 -24.30
N PHE A 112 -1.91 11.08 -24.62
CA PHE A 112 -0.79 11.74 -23.92
C PHE A 112 -1.16 13.11 -23.34
N PHE A 113 -2.12 13.84 -23.93
CA PHE A 113 -2.53 15.19 -23.49
C PHE A 113 -4.00 15.22 -23.07
N SER A 114 -4.32 14.59 -21.93
CA SER A 114 -5.58 14.92 -21.26
C SER A 114 -5.64 16.45 -21.09
N PRO A 115 -6.77 17.13 -21.39
CA PRO A 115 -6.89 18.59 -21.34
C PRO A 115 -6.41 19.22 -20.03
N ALA A 116 -6.49 18.50 -18.91
CA ALA A 116 -5.96 18.93 -17.61
C ALA A 116 -4.44 19.21 -17.61
N ILE A 117 -3.66 18.49 -18.43
CA ILE A 117 -2.19 18.63 -18.50
C ILE A 117 -1.77 19.89 -19.28
N ILE A 118 -2.61 20.42 -20.16
CA ILE A 118 -2.29 21.60 -20.98
C ILE A 118 -2.43 22.90 -20.16
N GLU A 119 -3.29 22.90 -19.13
CA GLU A 119 -3.65 24.12 -18.39
C GLU A 119 -2.96 24.26 -17.03
N GLY A 120 -1.98 23.40 -16.70
CA GLY A 120 -1.29 23.44 -15.40
C GLY A 120 -2.18 23.02 -14.22
N GLY A 121 -3.38 22.49 -14.50
CA GLY A 121 -4.32 21.96 -13.52
C GLY A 121 -4.00 20.51 -13.18
N GLY A 122 -3.55 20.28 -11.95
CA GLY A 122 -3.34 18.92 -11.44
C GLY A 122 -4.61 18.06 -11.50
N THR A 123 -4.37 16.76 -11.70
CA THR A 123 -5.29 15.63 -11.50
C THR A 123 -6.40 15.42 -12.54
N ALA A 124 -6.22 14.41 -13.38
CA ALA A 124 -7.31 13.75 -14.10
C ALA A 124 -7.16 12.22 -13.98
N TYR A 125 -7.01 11.75 -12.75
CA TYR A 125 -7.48 10.45 -12.28
C TYR A 125 -7.88 10.63 -10.81
N SER A 126 -8.98 11.36 -10.59
CA SER A 126 -9.67 11.28 -9.32
C SER A 126 -10.43 9.96 -9.31
N HIS A 127 -9.76 8.88 -8.88
CA HIS A 127 -10.48 7.69 -8.47
C HIS A 127 -11.39 8.12 -7.30
N PRO A 128 -12.71 7.84 -7.33
CA PRO A 128 -13.65 8.34 -6.33
C PRO A 128 -13.49 7.66 -4.96
N ASP A 129 -12.50 6.79 -4.79
CA ASP A 129 -12.27 6.07 -3.55
C ASP A 129 -11.00 6.53 -2.83
N LYS A 130 -10.82 7.86 -2.72
CA LYS A 130 -9.96 8.45 -1.68
C LYS A 130 -10.61 8.20 -0.32
N LYS A 131 -10.65 6.94 0.10
CA LYS A 131 -10.59 6.60 1.51
C LYS A 131 -9.15 6.85 1.93
N ILE A 132 -8.81 8.13 2.10
CA ILE A 132 -7.70 8.50 2.97
C ILE A 132 -8.15 7.96 4.33
N LEU A 133 -7.69 6.76 4.65
CA LEU A 133 -7.81 6.18 5.96
C LEU A 133 -6.87 7.01 6.84
N TYR A 134 -7.37 8.17 7.28
CA TYR A 134 -6.81 8.88 8.42
C TYR A 134 -7.00 7.96 9.63
N LEU A 135 -6.09 6.99 9.81
CA LEU A 135 -5.97 6.30 11.08
C LEU A 135 -5.23 7.26 12.02
N ARG A 136 -6.03 7.94 12.83
CA ARG A 136 -5.60 8.75 13.96
C ARG A 136 -5.24 7.87 15.15
#